data_AF-A0A2D5QK78-F1
#
_entry.id   AF-A0A2D5QK78-F1
#
_cell.length_a   1.000
_cell.length_b   1.000
_cell.length_c   1.000
_cell.angle_alpha   90.00
_cell.angle_beta   90.00
_cell.angle_gamma   90.00
#
_symmetry.space_group_name_H-M   'P 1'
#
loop_
_entity.id
_entity.type
_entity.pdbx_description
1 polymer ?
#
loop_
_entity_poly.entity_id
_entity_poly.type
_entity_poly.pdbx_seq_one_letter_code
_entity_poly.pdbx_strand_id
1 'polypeptide(L)'
;LKVKKGFSFFLSKIQVFDENDNVVGVFKQRLFPIGNNFDMFDESENLVCKLKGNFIGWNFKFLKDDNEVGLVTKKWAGIGKEMFTSADNYILDIKDKVKKDSPLRLLILAAVICIDMVIKE
;
A
#
# COMPACT_ATOMS: atom_id res chain seq x y z
N LEU A 1 -9.04 11.89 -0.43
CA LEU A 1 -8.56 10.57 0.03
C LEU A 1 -8.77 10.42 1.52
N LYS A 2 -9.51 9.39 1.93
CA LYS A 2 -9.75 9.03 3.32
C LYS A 2 -9.63 7.53 3.48
N VAL A 3 -9.03 7.09 4.58
CA VAL A 3 -8.76 5.67 4.87
C VAL A 3 -9.45 5.32 6.19
N LYS A 4 -10.27 4.27 6.20
CA LYS A 4 -10.92 3.77 7.42
C LYS A 4 -10.54 2.31 7.68
N LYS A 5 -9.90 2.06 8.82
CA LYS A 5 -9.64 0.71 9.35
C LYS A 5 -10.90 0.21 10.04
N GLY A 6 -11.41 -0.96 9.63
CA GLY A 6 -12.48 -1.63 10.35
C GLY A 6 -11.99 -2.18 11.69
N PHE A 7 -12.83 -2.12 12.73
CA PHE A 7 -12.55 -2.80 14.01
C PHE A 7 -12.61 -4.32 13.77
N SER A 8 -11.46 -4.99 13.66
CA SER A 8 -11.38 -6.44 13.66
C SER A 8 -10.08 -6.89 14.34
N PHE A 9 -10.22 -7.80 15.30
CA PHE A 9 -9.11 -8.34 16.09
C PHE A 9 -8.17 -9.28 15.31
N PHE A 10 -8.52 -9.71 14.09
CA PHE A 10 -7.76 -10.73 13.36
C PHE A 10 -7.55 -10.47 11.85
N LEU A 11 -8.38 -9.64 11.18
CA LEU A 11 -8.20 -9.28 9.76
C LEU A 11 -8.38 -7.78 9.54
N SER A 12 -7.28 -7.08 9.25
CA SER A 12 -7.33 -5.66 8.88
C SER A 12 -7.99 -5.49 7.52
N LYS A 13 -9.31 -5.24 7.50
CA LYS A 13 -10.03 -4.70 6.32
C LYS A 13 -9.95 -3.18 6.39
N ILE A 14 -9.41 -2.57 5.34
CA ILE A 14 -9.27 -1.12 5.26
C ILE A 14 -10.00 -0.61 4.02
N GLN A 15 -10.92 0.32 4.19
CA GLN A 15 -11.67 0.94 3.09
C GLN A 15 -11.04 2.26 2.69
N VAL A 16 -10.97 2.49 1.38
CA VAL A 16 -10.44 3.71 0.77
C VAL A 16 -11.59 4.50 0.17
N PHE A 17 -11.62 5.78 0.48
CA PHE A 17 -12.61 6.72 -0.03
C PHE A 17 -11.95 7.87 -0.79
N ASP A 18 -12.62 8.35 -1.83
CA ASP A 18 -12.25 9.58 -2.54
C ASP A 18 -12.60 10.82 -1.69
N GLU A 19 -12.47 12.02 -2.27
CA GLU A 19 -12.88 13.28 -1.63
C GLU A 19 -14.39 13.45 -1.44
N ASN A 20 -15.21 12.67 -2.16
CA ASN A 20 -16.67 12.73 -2.13
C ASN A 20 -17.28 11.62 -1.24
N ASP A 21 -16.46 10.96 -0.41
CA ASP A 21 -16.84 9.80 0.42
C ASP A 21 -17.34 8.57 -0.38
N ASN A 22 -17.02 8.46 -1.68
CA ASN A 22 -17.26 7.24 -2.45
C ASN A 22 -16.17 6.21 -2.18
N VAL A 23 -16.55 4.93 -2.08
CA VAL A 23 -15.58 3.84 -1.92
C VAL A 23 -14.84 3.64 -3.24
N VAL A 24 -13.52 3.80 -3.22
CA VAL A 24 -12.64 3.55 -4.38
C VAL A 24 -12.16 2.09 -4.37
N GLY A 25 -12.03 1.51 -3.19
CA GLY A 25 -11.56 0.14 -3.04
C GLY A 25 -11.29 -0.27 -1.60
N VAL A 26 -10.80 -1.49 -1.46
CA VAL A 26 -10.62 -2.15 -0.17
C VAL A 26 -9.28 -2.88 -0.13
N PHE A 27 -8.55 -2.73 0.97
CA PHE A 27 -7.41 -3.57 1.30
C PHE A 27 -7.83 -4.70 2.22
N LYS A 28 -7.42 -5.92 1.89
CA LYS A 28 -7.59 -7.09 2.74
C LYS A 28 -6.21 -7.70 3.00
N GLN A 29 -5.88 -7.89 4.28
CA GLN A 29 -4.71 -8.67 4.67
C GLN A 29 -4.94 -10.15 4.32
N ARG A 30 -3.92 -10.79 3.73
CA ARG A 30 -3.96 -12.21 3.37
C ARG A 30 -3.29 -13.03 4.47
N LEU A 31 -4.04 -13.94 5.11
CA LEU A 31 -3.51 -14.89 6.08
C LEU A 31 -2.76 -16.01 5.35
N PHE A 32 -1.44 -15.92 5.24
CA PHE A 32 -0.58 -17.03 4.79
C PHE A 32 0.53 -17.28 5.81
N PRO A 33 1.03 -18.52 5.96
CA PRO A 33 2.08 -18.87 6.91
C PRO A 33 3.45 -18.22 6.60
N ILE A 34 3.60 -17.54 5.45
CA ILE A 34 4.86 -16.94 4.98
C ILE A 34 4.58 -15.49 4.54
N GLY A 35 4.49 -14.58 5.52
CA GLY A 35 4.56 -13.13 5.31
C GLY A 35 3.24 -12.35 5.27
N ASN A 36 3.33 -11.06 5.60
CA ASN A 36 2.23 -10.11 5.68
C ASN A 36 1.80 -9.61 4.29
N ASN A 37 1.18 -10.43 3.46
CA ASN A 37 0.75 -10.00 2.13
C ASN A 37 -0.60 -9.25 2.19
N PHE A 38 -0.80 -8.30 1.28
CA PHE A 38 -2.05 -7.54 1.16
C PHE A 38 -2.59 -7.60 -0.26
N ASP A 39 -3.91 -7.67 -0.36
CA ASP A 39 -4.64 -7.61 -1.62
C ASP A 39 -5.47 -6.34 -1.69
N MET A 40 -5.49 -5.74 -2.88
CA MET A 40 -6.26 -4.55 -3.20
C MET A 40 -7.42 -4.93 -4.10
N PHE A 41 -8.61 -4.52 -3.69
CA PHE A 41 -9.84 -4.73 -4.43
C PHE A 41 -10.44 -3.39 -4.84
N ASP A 42 -11.12 -3.35 -5.97
CA ASP A 42 -11.96 -2.20 -6.35
C ASP A 42 -13.28 -2.19 -5.55
N GLU A 43 -14.13 -1.20 -5.84
CA GLU A 43 -15.48 -1.05 -5.29
C GLU A 43 -16.40 -2.26 -5.54
N SER A 44 -16.14 -3.02 -6.61
CA SER A 44 -16.90 -4.22 -7.01
C SER A 44 -16.31 -5.51 -6.43
N GLU A 45 -15.35 -5.40 -5.51
CA GLU A 45 -14.59 -6.51 -4.93
C GLU A 45 -13.77 -7.34 -5.94
N ASN A 46 -13.43 -6.78 -7.10
CA ASN A 46 -12.48 -7.43 -8.02
C ASN A 46 -11.06 -7.15 -7.55
N LEU A 47 -10.20 -8.18 -7.60
CA LEU A 47 -8.79 -8.02 -7.29
C LEU A 47 -8.11 -7.16 -8.36
N VAL A 48 -7.63 -5.98 -7.97
CA VAL A 48 -6.96 -5.04 -8.89
C VAL A 48 -5.45 -5.05 -8.77
N CYS A 49 -4.93 -5.39 -7.58
CA CYS A 49 -3.49 -5.39 -7.33
C CYS A 49 -3.14 -6.23 -6.10
N LYS A 50 -1.99 -6.91 -6.15
CA LYS A 50 -1.39 -7.62 -5.04
C LYS A 50 -0.16 -6.86 -4.55
N LEU A 51 0.05 -6.80 -3.24
CA LEU A 51 1.29 -6.30 -2.68
C LEU A 51 2.17 -7.47 -2.25
N LYS A 52 3.45 -7.41 -2.62
CA LYS A 52 4.44 -8.46 -2.32
C LYS A 52 5.78 -7.85 -1.96
N GLY A 53 6.41 -8.34 -0.90
CA GLY A 53 7.77 -7.95 -0.52
C GLY A 53 7.96 -7.82 0.99
N ASN A 54 8.99 -7.08 1.39
CA ASN A 54 9.29 -6.78 2.79
C ASN A 54 8.67 -5.43 3.17
N PHE A 55 7.51 -5.48 3.83
CA PHE A 55 6.80 -4.29 4.26
C PHE A 55 7.51 -3.56 5.40
N ILE A 56 8.10 -4.29 6.36
CA ILE A 56 8.86 -3.71 7.50
C ILE A 56 10.11 -2.97 7.01
N GLY A 57 10.80 -3.55 6.03
CA GLY A 57 11.98 -2.94 5.41
C GLY A 57 11.65 -1.89 4.34
N TRP A 58 10.38 -1.53 4.17
CA TRP A 58 9.92 -0.61 3.12
C TRP A 58 10.44 -0.97 1.72
N ASN A 59 10.40 -2.26 1.37
CA ASN A 59 10.82 -2.79 0.08
C ASN A 59 9.77 -3.78 -0.47
N PHE A 60 8.74 -3.26 -1.12
CA PHE A 60 7.63 -4.04 -1.64
C PHE A 60 7.09 -3.48 -2.94
N LYS A 61 6.44 -4.34 -3.72
CA LYS A 61 5.95 -4.04 -5.06
C LYS A 61 4.46 -4.28 -5.18
N PHE A 62 3.85 -3.49 -6.06
CA PHE A 62 2.47 -3.57 -6.49
C PHE A 62 2.41 -4.36 -7.79
N LEU A 63 1.66 -5.45 -7.81
CA LEU A 63 1.53 -6.37 -8.94
C LEU A 63 0.08 -6.40 -9.43
N LYS A 64 -0.15 -5.99 -10.67
CA LYS A 64 -1.42 -6.18 -11.38
C LYS A 64 -1.21 -7.26 -12.43
N ASP A 65 -1.93 -8.37 -12.35
CA ASP A 65 -1.77 -9.50 -13.29
C ASP A 65 -0.29 -9.91 -13.45
N ASP A 66 0.41 -10.04 -12.33
CA ASP A 66 1.85 -10.32 -12.19
C ASP A 66 2.81 -9.26 -12.80
N ASN A 67 2.26 -8.19 -13.37
CA ASN A 67 3.03 -7.06 -13.87
C ASN A 67 3.25 -6.02 -12.76
N GLU A 68 4.51 -5.64 -12.52
CA GLU A 68 4.85 -4.61 -11.54
C GLU A 68 4.35 -3.23 -11.96
N VAL A 69 3.38 -2.68 -11.24
CA VAL A 69 2.77 -1.37 -11.51
C VAL A 69 3.28 -0.27 -10.56
N GLY A 70 3.96 -0.66 -9.49
CA GLY A 70 4.62 0.28 -8.59
C GLY A 70 5.58 -0.42 -7.63
N LEU A 71 6.47 0.35 -7.05
CA LEU A 71 7.54 -0.10 -6.16
C LEU A 71 7.71 0.90 -5.03
N VAL A 72 7.81 0.38 -3.81
CA VAL A 72 8.19 1.14 -2.62
C VAL A 72 9.56 0.66 -2.18
N THR A 73 10.48 1.60 -2.00
CA THR A 73 11.85 1.34 -1.53
C THR A 73 12.27 2.38 -0.51
N LYS A 74 12.98 1.97 0.54
CA LYS A 74 13.65 2.88 1.47
C LYS A 74 14.64 3.77 0.71
N LYS A 75 14.56 5.09 0.92
CA LYS A 75 15.50 6.07 0.39
C LYS A 75 16.78 6.01 1.22
N TRP A 76 17.82 5.37 0.69
CA TRP A 76 19.15 5.41 1.29
C TRP A 76 19.78 6.79 1.09
N ALA A 77 20.04 7.52 2.17
CA ALA A 77 20.65 8.86 2.14
C ALA A 77 22.19 8.85 2.36
N GLY A 78 22.82 7.67 2.38
CA GLY A 78 24.25 7.49 2.65
C GLY A 78 24.59 7.13 4.11
N ILE A 79 25.84 6.72 4.35
CA ILE A 79 26.37 6.44 5.70
C ILE A 79 26.37 7.76 6.49
N GLY A 80 25.56 7.86 7.54
CA GLY A 80 25.61 8.97 8.51
C GLY A 80 24.42 9.95 8.52
N LYS A 81 23.42 9.81 7.64
CA LYS A 81 22.21 10.68 7.67
C LYS A 81 21.00 10.11 8.45
N GLU A 82 21.09 8.88 8.94
CA GLU A 82 20.00 8.23 9.67
C GLU A 82 19.86 8.67 11.15
N MET A 83 20.81 9.41 11.71
CA MET A 83 20.87 9.64 13.16
C MET A 83 19.85 10.65 13.72
N PHE A 84 19.01 11.32 12.92
CA PHE A 84 18.25 12.48 13.44
C PHE A 84 16.76 12.62 13.08
N THR A 85 16.09 11.64 12.45
CA THR A 85 14.62 11.71 12.32
C THR A 85 13.98 10.32 12.36
N SER A 86 12.99 10.13 13.24
CA SER A 86 12.15 8.92 13.38
C SER A 86 11.21 8.65 12.19
N ALA A 87 11.37 9.37 11.07
CA ALA A 87 10.54 9.23 9.88
C ALA A 87 11.20 8.27 8.88
N ASP A 88 10.48 7.21 8.51
CA ASP A 88 10.87 6.32 7.43
C ASP A 88 10.85 7.08 6.10
N ASN A 89 12.03 7.40 5.57
CA ASN A 89 12.14 7.98 4.24
C ASN A 89 12.01 6.86 3.20
N TYR A 90 10.86 6.74 2.55
CA TYR A 90 10.64 5.83 1.42
C TYR A 90 10.27 6.59 0.16
N ILE A 91 10.49 5.96 -1.00
CA ILE A 91 10.05 6.43 -2.31
C ILE A 91 9.01 5.47 -2.83
N LEU A 92 7.88 6.02 -3.27
CA LEU A 92 6.88 5.31 -4.07
C LEU A 92 7.11 5.67 -5.55
N ASP A 93 7.51 4.69 -6.34
CA ASP A 93 7.59 4.77 -7.80
C ASP A 93 6.34 4.10 -8.40
N ILE A 94 5.58 4.84 -9.21
CA ILE A 94 4.43 4.32 -9.95
C ILE A 94 4.81 4.27 -11.42
N LYS A 95 4.80 3.08 -12.01
CA LYS A 95 5.23 2.88 -13.39
C LYS A 95 4.33 3.63 -14.38
N ASP A 96 4.91 4.15 -15.45
CA ASP A 96 4.20 4.95 -16.46
C ASP A 96 3.03 4.22 -17.14
N LYS A 97 3.05 2.88 -17.17
CA LYS A 97 1.94 2.06 -17.67
C LYS A 97 0.65 2.23 -16.85
N VAL A 98 0.72 2.74 -15.63
CA VAL A 98 -0.46 3.14 -14.87
C VAL A 98 -0.83 4.55 -15.30
N LYS A 99 -1.93 4.68 -16.04
CA LYS A 99 -2.43 5.98 -16.51
C LYS A 99 -2.62 6.97 -15.35
N LYS A 100 -2.40 8.27 -15.62
CA LYS A 100 -2.41 9.33 -14.60
C LYS A 100 -3.77 9.52 -13.94
N ASP A 101 -4.84 9.28 -14.68
CA ASP A 101 -6.25 9.33 -14.29
C ASP A 101 -6.76 8.01 -13.72
N SER A 102 -5.92 6.96 -13.64
CA SER A 102 -6.36 5.66 -13.16
C SER A 102 -6.66 5.69 -11.65
N PRO A 103 -7.84 5.20 -11.20
CA PRO A 103 -8.15 5.01 -9.78
C PRO A 103 -7.12 4.13 -9.06
N LEU A 104 -6.41 3.27 -9.80
CA LEU A 104 -5.33 2.45 -9.27
C LEU A 104 -4.21 3.29 -8.62
N ARG A 105 -3.91 4.50 -9.14
CA ARG A 105 -2.91 5.38 -8.51
C ARG A 105 -3.33 5.83 -7.11
N LEU A 106 -4.61 6.15 -6.95
CA LEU A 106 -5.19 6.53 -5.66
C LEU A 106 -5.15 5.36 -4.68
N LEU A 107 -5.49 4.16 -5.16
CA LEU A 107 -5.38 2.94 -4.35
C LEU A 107 -3.91 2.62 -4.00
N ILE A 108 -2.96 2.77 -4.91
CA ILE A 108 -1.53 2.57 -4.61
C ILE A 108 -1.08 3.52 -3.48
N LEU A 109 -1.43 4.81 -3.57
CA LEU A 109 -1.11 5.80 -2.54
C LEU A 109 -1.76 5.45 -1.20
N ALA A 110 -3.04 5.08 -1.22
CA ALA A 110 -3.77 4.67 -0.02
C ALA A 110 -3.11 3.46 0.65
N ALA A 111 -2.61 2.51 -0.13
CA ALA A 111 -1.96 1.31 0.38
C ALA A 111 -0.69 1.64 1.19
N VAL A 112 0.11 2.58 0.68
CA VAL A 112 1.34 3.03 1.35
C VAL A 112 1.01 3.68 2.70
N ILE A 113 -0.04 4.52 2.74
CA ILE A 113 -0.54 5.11 4.00
C ILE A 113 -1.05 4.02 4.96
N CYS A 114 -1.79 3.04 4.45
CA CYS A 114 -2.30 1.92 5.26
C CYS A 114 -1.17 1.12 5.89
N ILE A 115 -0.12 0.83 5.12
CA ILE A 115 1.05 0.09 5.60
C ILE A 115 1.79 0.90 6.67
N ASP A 116 1.95 2.21 6.47
CA ASP A 116 2.55 3.09 7.49
C ASP A 116 1.80 3.02 8.82
N MET A 117 0.47 3.07 8.76
CA MET A 117 -0.40 2.96 9.94
C MET A 117 -0.33 1.58 10.62
N VAL A 118 -0.24 0.50 9.83
CA VAL A 118 -0.26 -0.89 10.35
C VAL A 118 1.11 -1.32 10.89
N ILE A 119 2.22 -0.82 10.33
CA ILE A 119 3.57 -1.21 10.76
C ILE A 119 4.04 -0.39 11.97
N LYS A 120 3.58 0.86 12.10
CA LYS A 120 3.95 1.74 13.21
C LYS A 120 3.05 1.60 14.45
N GLU A 121 1.91 0.93 14.34
CA GLU A 121 1.12 0.44 15.51
C GLU A 121 1.74 -0.84 16.08
#